data_AF-A0A127CH77-F1
#
_entry.id   AF-A0A127CH77-F1
#
_cell.length_a   1.000
_cell.length_b   1.000
_cell.length_c   1.000
_cell.angle_alpha   90.00
_cell.angle_beta   90.00
_cell.angle_gamma   90.00
#
_symmetry.space_group_name_H-M   'P 1'
#
loop_
_entity.id
_entity.type
_entity.pdbx_description
1 polymer ?
#
loop_
_entity_poly.entity_id
_entity_poly.type
_entity_poly.pdbx_seq_one_letter_code
_entity_poly.pdbx_strand_id
1 'polypeptide(L)'
;MRESNVTSLIKRSSDLRSREGAAERYPEGLPDKVRSDLGHELALIEKLDYAPYFRTVNAIVRFVRSKDILCRGRGSAASSAVCYVPGVTSVDPDRNDLLFERFASEERREPPDIDVDFEYERH
;
A
#
# COMPACT_ATOMS: atom_id res chain seq x y z
N MET A 1 -24.73 -16.76 13.73
CA MET A 1 -23.28 -16.72 13.97
C MET A 1 -22.65 -15.92 12.84
N ARG A 2 -22.06 -14.76 13.13
CA ARG A 2 -21.49 -13.82 12.16
C ARG A 2 -20.06 -14.25 11.83
N GLU A 3 -19.89 -15.03 10.77
CA GLU A 3 -18.57 -15.21 10.15
C GLU A 3 -18.14 -13.88 9.51
N SER A 4 -16.86 -13.57 9.63
CA SER A 4 -16.27 -12.23 9.54
C SER A 4 -16.51 -11.48 8.21
N ASN A 5 -17.01 -10.26 8.33
CA ASN A 5 -17.12 -9.29 7.22
C ASN A 5 -15.77 -9.00 6.53
N VAL A 6 -14.65 -9.22 7.23
CA VAL A 6 -13.28 -8.98 6.75
C VAL A 6 -12.95 -9.83 5.52
N THR A 7 -13.34 -11.10 5.49
CA THR A 7 -13.09 -11.99 4.34
C THR A 7 -13.88 -11.56 3.10
N SER A 8 -15.04 -10.94 3.30
CA SER A 8 -15.88 -10.39 2.21
C SER A 8 -15.33 -9.07 1.67
N LEU A 9 -14.71 -8.24 2.52
CA LEU A 9 -14.08 -6.99 2.11
C LEU A 9 -12.76 -7.23 1.38
N ILE A 10 -11.98 -8.23 1.80
CA ILE A 10 -10.77 -8.68 1.07
C ILE A 10 -11.12 -9.16 -0.36
N LYS A 11 -12.35 -9.65 -0.59
CA LYS A 11 -12.87 -10.00 -1.93
C LYS A 11 -13.44 -8.80 -2.71
N ARG A 12 -13.88 -7.73 -2.04
CA ARG A 12 -14.41 -6.49 -2.66
C ARG A 12 -13.34 -5.41 -2.90
N SER A 13 -12.24 -5.44 -2.16
CA SER A 13 -11.10 -4.52 -2.28
C SER A 13 -10.09 -4.97 -3.33
N SER A 14 -10.58 -5.39 -4.51
CA SER A 14 -9.74 -5.70 -5.67
C SER A 14 -8.87 -4.51 -6.10
N ASP A 15 -9.27 -3.28 -5.74
CA ASP A 15 -8.61 -2.04 -6.15
C ASP A 15 -7.35 -1.68 -5.35
N LEU A 16 -7.25 -2.09 -4.08
CA LEU A 16 -6.02 -1.89 -3.28
C LEU A 16 -5.06 -3.08 -3.45
N ARG A 17 -5.62 -4.28 -3.62
CA ARG A 17 -4.88 -5.47 -4.05
C ARG A 17 -4.78 -5.51 -5.56
N SER A 18 -4.41 -4.41 -6.22
CA SER A 18 -4.27 -4.37 -7.68
C SER A 18 -3.43 -5.56 -8.10
N ARG A 19 -4.08 -6.61 -8.62
CA ARG A 19 -3.42 -7.86 -9.01
C ARG A 19 -2.30 -7.58 -10.01
N GLU A 20 -2.47 -6.51 -10.79
CA GLU A 20 -1.49 -5.95 -11.71
C GLU A 20 -0.20 -5.52 -11.01
N GLY A 21 -0.26 -4.71 -9.95
CA GLY A 21 0.93 -4.26 -9.23
C GLY A 21 1.63 -5.39 -8.45
N ALA A 22 0.83 -6.29 -7.86
CA ALA A 22 1.37 -7.47 -7.16
C ALA A 22 2.05 -8.45 -8.12
N ALA A 23 1.48 -8.66 -9.31
CA ALA A 23 2.06 -9.53 -10.34
C ALA A 23 3.31 -8.89 -11.00
N GLU A 24 3.36 -7.56 -11.12
CA GLU A 24 4.55 -6.86 -11.61
C GLU A 24 5.72 -6.98 -10.62
N ARG A 25 5.46 -6.81 -9.32
CA ARG A 25 6.50 -6.87 -8.27
C ARG A 25 6.88 -8.29 -7.85
N TYR A 26 5.91 -9.20 -7.81
CA TYR A 26 6.09 -10.60 -7.43
C TYR A 26 5.51 -11.52 -8.51
N PRO A 27 6.22 -11.71 -9.64
CA PRO A 27 5.74 -12.52 -10.76
C PRO A 27 5.54 -14.00 -10.39
N GLU A 28 6.29 -14.49 -9.40
CA GLU A 28 6.18 -15.85 -8.86
C GLU A 28 5.13 -15.98 -7.73
N GLY A 29 4.43 -14.88 -7.41
CA GLY A 29 3.45 -14.80 -6.34
C GLY A 29 3.98 -14.14 -5.08
N LEU A 30 3.06 -13.65 -4.25
CA LEU A 30 3.38 -12.94 -3.01
C LEU A 30 4.01 -13.89 -1.97
N PRO A 31 5.19 -13.55 -1.42
CA PRO A 31 5.76 -14.23 -0.26
C PRO A 31 4.78 -14.23 0.92
N ASP A 32 4.85 -15.26 1.77
CA ASP A 32 3.91 -15.39 2.89
C ASP A 32 4.04 -14.24 3.90
N LYS A 33 5.25 -13.71 4.10
CA LYS A 33 5.50 -12.51 4.91
C LYS A 33 4.71 -11.32 4.37
N VAL A 34 4.92 -10.97 3.10
CA VAL A 34 4.24 -9.85 2.44
C VAL A 34 2.72 -10.04 2.44
N ARG A 35 2.25 -11.28 2.25
CA ARG A 35 0.82 -11.60 2.31
C ARG A 35 0.24 -11.34 3.71
N SER A 36 0.97 -11.71 4.75
CA SER A 36 0.60 -11.45 6.15
C SER A 36 0.58 -9.95 6.44
N ASP A 37 1.63 -9.23 6.04
CA ASP A 37 1.78 -7.79 6.22
C ASP A 37 0.62 -7.05 5.54
N LEU A 38 0.33 -7.36 4.26
CA LEU A 38 -0.83 -6.82 3.54
C LEU A 38 -2.16 -7.07 4.27
N GLY A 39 -2.34 -8.26 4.84
CA GLY A 39 -3.55 -8.60 5.59
C GLY A 39 -3.72 -7.74 6.84
N HIS A 40 -2.63 -7.55 7.59
CA HIS A 40 -2.60 -6.71 8.78
C HIS A 40 -2.86 -5.23 8.46
N GLU A 41 -2.14 -4.69 7.46
CA GLU A 41 -2.26 -3.29 7.05
C GLU A 41 -3.67 -2.95 6.56
N LEU A 42 -4.24 -3.79 5.69
CA LEU A 42 -5.60 -3.57 5.15
C LEU A 42 -6.66 -3.61 6.25
N ALA A 43 -6.53 -4.50 7.23
CA ALA A 43 -7.44 -4.56 8.37
C ALA A 43 -7.39 -3.27 9.21
N LEU A 44 -6.18 -2.71 9.40
CA LEU A 44 -6.02 -1.46 10.12
C LEU A 44 -6.58 -0.26 9.34
N ILE A 45 -6.31 -0.19 8.03
CA ILE A 45 -6.85 0.85 7.13
C ILE A 45 -8.39 0.84 7.13
N GLU A 46 -9.00 -0.35 7.13
CA GLU A 46 -10.46 -0.51 7.24
C GLU A 46 -10.97 -0.02 8.60
N LYS A 47 -10.32 -0.43 9.69
CA LYS A 47 -10.70 -0.04 11.05
C LYS A 47 -10.63 1.47 11.29
N LEU A 48 -9.67 2.14 10.65
CA LEU A 48 -9.45 3.59 10.76
C LEU A 48 -10.23 4.41 9.72
N ASP A 49 -10.99 3.76 8.83
CA ASP A 49 -11.72 4.39 7.73
C ASP A 49 -10.83 5.20 6.77
N TYR A 50 -9.59 4.73 6.56
CA TYR A 50 -8.62 5.37 5.64
C TYR A 50 -8.70 4.83 4.22
N ALA A 51 -9.62 3.92 3.92
CA ALA A 51 -9.76 3.34 2.59
C ALA A 51 -9.92 4.38 1.45
N PRO A 52 -10.71 5.47 1.60
CA PRO A 52 -10.80 6.51 0.56
C PRO A 52 -9.48 7.25 0.31
N TYR A 53 -8.69 7.47 1.37
CA TYR A 53 -7.38 8.13 1.30
C TYR A 53 -6.40 7.29 0.48
N PHE A 54 -6.22 6.02 0.84
CA PHE A 54 -5.32 5.10 0.12
C PHE A 54 -5.76 4.87 -1.34
N ARG A 55 -7.06 4.87 -1.63
CA ARG A 55 -7.56 4.78 -3.02
C ARG A 55 -7.14 5.98 -3.86
N THR A 56 -7.23 7.18 -3.30
CA THR A 56 -6.84 8.43 -3.98
C THR A 56 -5.35 8.43 -4.29
N VAL A 57 -4.52 8.08 -3.31
CA VAL A 57 -3.07 7.98 -3.47
C VAL A 57 -2.71 6.94 -4.54
N ASN A 58 -3.32 5.76 -4.50
CA ASN A 58 -3.10 4.72 -5.50
C ASN A 58 -3.48 5.20 -6.91
N ALA A 59 -4.60 5.91 -7.07
CA ALA A 59 -5.01 6.46 -8.37
C ALA A 59 -4.00 7.49 -8.91
N ILE A 60 -3.48 8.38 -8.05
CA ILE A 60 -2.45 9.36 -8.40
C ILE A 60 -1.17 8.65 -8.84
N VAL A 61 -0.68 7.68 -8.06
CA VAL A 61 0.56 6.96 -8.38
C VAL A 61 0.43 6.15 -9.66
N ARG A 62 -0.71 5.49 -9.90
CA ARG A 62 -0.98 4.81 -11.18
C ARG A 62 -0.96 5.77 -12.36
N PHE A 63 -1.57 6.95 -12.20
CA PHE A 63 -1.57 7.97 -13.24
C PHE A 63 -0.15 8.46 -13.55
N VAL A 64 0.64 8.76 -12.52
CA VAL A 64 2.02 9.23 -12.68
C VAL A 64 2.91 8.15 -13.32
N ARG A 65 2.80 6.89 -12.87
CA ARG A 65 3.51 5.76 -13.49
C ARG A 65 3.14 5.56 -14.96
N SER A 66 1.88 5.81 -15.34
CA SER A 66 1.45 5.75 -16.75
C SER A 66 2.10 6.82 -17.65
N LYS A 67 2.77 7.81 -17.05
CA LYS A 67 3.56 8.84 -17.72
C LYS A 67 5.05 8.57 -17.69
N ASP A 68 5.48 7.37 -17.28
CA ASP A 68 6.88 6.99 -17.08
C ASP A 68 7.64 7.92 -16.11
N ILE A 69 6.92 8.56 -15.18
CA ILE A 69 7.52 9.39 -14.13
C ILE A 69 7.88 8.48 -12.96
N LEU A 70 9.14 8.51 -12.55
CA LEU A 70 9.64 7.73 -11.44
C LEU A 70 9.08 8.28 -10.11
N CYS A 71 8.41 7.40 -9.36
CA CYS A 71 7.92 7.67 -8.01
C CYS A 71 8.90 7.09 -6.99
N ARG A 72 9.35 7.91 -6.03
CA ARG A 72 10.09 7.43 -4.87
C ARG A 72 9.33 7.81 -3.61
N GLY A 73 8.70 6.83 -2.97
CA GLY A 73 8.07 7.03 -1.67
C GLY A 73 9.10 7.47 -0.64
N ARG A 74 8.81 8.53 0.11
CA ARG A 74 9.62 9.01 1.23
C ARG A 74 8.95 8.70 2.57
N GLY A 75 9.76 8.81 3.61
CA GLY A 75 9.29 8.77 4.99
C GLY A 75 8.68 7.44 5.38
N SER A 76 7.63 7.50 6.20
CA SER A 76 6.97 6.36 6.80
C SER A 76 6.18 5.50 5.80
N ALA A 77 5.84 6.02 4.62
CA ALA A 77 5.19 5.22 3.56
C ALA A 77 6.06 4.05 3.06
N ALA A 78 7.37 4.08 3.32
CA ALA A 78 8.28 2.99 3.01
C ALA A 78 8.05 1.73 3.88
N SER A 79 7.38 1.86 5.02
CA SER A 79 7.08 0.74 5.92
C SER A 79 5.74 0.05 5.66
N SER A 80 5.17 0.24 4.46
CA SER A 80 3.86 -0.30 4.10
C SER A 80 3.91 -1.16 2.85
N ALA A 81 3.48 -2.42 2.98
CA ALA A 81 3.26 -3.33 1.87
C ALA A 81 2.11 -2.84 0.97
N VAL A 82 1.08 -2.19 1.53
CA VAL A 82 -0.02 -1.57 0.78
C VAL A 82 0.49 -0.42 -0.09
N CYS A 83 1.54 0.29 0.31
CA CYS A 83 2.22 1.28 -0.52
C CYS A 83 3.20 0.65 -1.53
N TYR A 84 3.82 -0.48 -1.20
CA TYR A 84 4.81 -1.12 -2.08
C TYR A 84 4.19 -1.75 -3.32
N VAL A 85 3.14 -2.55 -3.16
CA VAL A 85 2.48 -3.31 -4.23
C VAL A 85 2.01 -2.45 -5.42
N PRO A 86 1.32 -1.32 -5.22
CA PRO A 86 0.94 -0.41 -6.31
C PRO A 86 2.10 0.46 -6.81
N GLY A 87 3.26 0.43 -6.16
CA GLY A 87 4.44 1.20 -6.54
C GLY A 87 4.49 2.62 -5.99
N VAL A 88 3.82 2.89 -4.87
CA VAL A 88 3.98 4.15 -4.11
C VAL A 88 5.38 4.21 -3.50
N THR A 89 5.89 3.07 -3.02
CA THR A 89 7.28 2.92 -2.55
C THR A 89 8.07 1.87 -3.33
N SER A 90 9.40 2.03 -3.31
CA SER A 90 10.38 1.09 -3.87
C SER A 90 10.97 0.15 -2.81
N VAL A 91 10.61 0.33 -1.53
CA VAL A 91 11.16 -0.41 -0.39
C VAL A 91 10.39 -1.72 -0.18
N ASP A 92 11.04 -2.84 -0.52
CA ASP A 92 10.42 -4.18 -0.55
C ASP A 92 10.22 -4.77 0.85
N PRO A 93 8.97 -4.90 1.35
CA PRO A 93 8.67 -5.40 2.69
C PRO A 93 9.11 -6.85 2.91
N ASP A 94 9.36 -7.64 1.85
CA ASP A 94 9.94 -8.98 2.03
C ASP A 94 11.41 -8.92 2.50
N ARG A 95 12.11 -7.84 2.11
CA ARG A 95 13.54 -7.63 2.38
C ARG A 95 13.80 -6.69 3.56
N ASN A 96 12.75 -6.20 4.23
CA ASN A 96 12.88 -5.31 5.38
C ASN A 96 11.79 -5.56 6.44
N ASP A 97 12.11 -5.22 7.68
CA ASP A 97 11.22 -5.38 8.84
C ASP A 97 10.79 -4.02 9.39
N LEU A 98 10.40 -3.10 8.50
CA LEU A 98 9.89 -1.80 8.93
C LEU A 98 8.49 -1.94 9.56
N LEU A 99 8.30 -1.31 10.72
CA LEU A 99 7.04 -1.38 11.47
C LEU A 99 5.97 -0.47 10.86
N PHE A 100 4.88 -1.07 10.38
CA PHE A 100 3.74 -0.34 9.82
C PHE A 100 3.07 0.60 10.83
N GLU A 101 3.09 0.27 12.11
CA GLU A 101 2.46 1.06 13.19
C GLU A 101 3.12 2.43 13.37
N ARG A 102 4.35 2.62 12.87
CA ARG A 102 4.99 3.93 12.81
C ARG A 102 4.38 4.83 11.73
N PHE A 103 3.81 4.23 10.70
CA PHE A 103 3.13 4.90 9.60
C PHE A 103 1.68 5.17 9.98
N ALA A 104 0.89 4.13 10.27
CA ALA A 104 -0.51 4.26 10.69
C ALA A 104 -0.78 3.48 11.98
N SER A 105 -1.40 4.12 12.97
CA SER A 105 -1.80 3.45 14.21
C SER A 105 -3.11 4.01 14.78
N GLU A 106 -3.79 3.18 15.58
CA GLU A 106 -5.03 3.58 16.27
C GLU A 106 -4.81 4.65 17.33
N GLU A 107 -3.60 4.73 17.88
CA GLU A 107 -3.25 5.71 18.92
C GLU A 107 -3.17 7.14 18.35
N ARG A 108 -2.68 7.28 17.11
CA ARG A 108 -2.54 8.60 16.46
C ARG A 108 -3.88 9.18 16.02
N ARG A 109 -4.81 8.34 15.55
CA ARG A 109 -6.13 8.74 14.99
C ARG A 109 -6.08 9.82 13.90
N GLU A 110 -4.93 10.01 13.27
CA GLU A 110 -4.73 10.94 12.16
C GLU A 110 -4.23 10.16 10.93
N PRO A 111 -4.72 10.48 9.72
CA PRO A 111 -4.24 9.85 8.49
C PRO A 111 -2.71 9.97 8.40
N PRO A 112 -2.02 8.92 7.94
CA PRO A 112 -0.58 8.98 7.79
C PRO A 112 -0.21 9.95 6.67
N ASP A 113 0.93 10.63 6.82
CA ASP A 113 1.48 11.43 5.73
C ASP A 113 2.12 10.51 4.67
N ILE A 114 1.70 10.65 3.41
CA ILE A 114 2.25 9.91 2.28
C ILE A 114 2.94 10.89 1.35
N ASP A 115 4.24 11.08 1.59
CA ASP A 115 5.13 11.83 0.71
C ASP A 115 5.53 10.97 -0.49
N VAL A 116 5.07 11.34 -1.68
CA VAL A 116 5.53 10.76 -2.95
C VAL A 116 6.37 11.79 -3.68
N ASP A 117 7.68 11.54 -3.77
CA ASP A 117 8.54 12.32 -4.65
C ASP A 117 8.38 11.82 -6.09
N PHE A 118 8.29 12.77 -7.01
CA PHE A 118 8.30 12.52 -8.43
C PHE A 118 9.58 13.08 -9.03
N GLU A 119 10.28 12.27 -9.81
CA GLU A 119 11.44 12.75 -10.55
C GLU A 119 10.97 13.69 -11.66
N TYR A 120 11.37 14.96 -11.58
CA TYR A 120 11.12 15.99 -12.60
C TYR A 120 12.44 16.33 -13.30
N GLU A 121 13.03 15.37 -14.01
CA GLU A 121 14.00 15.73 -15.04
C GLU A 121 13.27 15.94 -16.37
N ARG A 122 13.10 17.20 -16.74
CA ARG A 122 12.93 17.55 -18.15
C ARG A 122 14.30 17.46 -18.80
N HIS A 123 14.49 16.43 -19.62
CA HIS A 123 15.48 16.43 -20.69
C HIS A 123 14.77 16.37 -22.05
#